data_AF-A0A2M6T0Q7-F1
#
_entry.id   AF-A0A2M6T0Q7-F1
#
_cell.length_a   1.000
_cell.length_b   1.000
_cell.length_c   1.000
_cell.angle_alpha   90.00
_cell.angle_beta   90.00
_cell.angle_gamma   90.00
#
_symmetry.space_group_name_H-M   'P 1'
#
loop_
_entity.id
_entity.type
_entity.pdbx_description
1 polymer ?
#
loop_
_entity_poly.entity_id
_entity_poly.type
_entity_poly.pdbx_seq_one_letter_code
_entity_poly.pdbx_strand_id
1 'polypeptide(L)'
;MRGKNIAKQRTGRGVSIYMAILVMSILLAVAIGTAAILLNQIKMIRSMGDSVVALYAADTGIEKILYDNPDPEVVVLGNLDNGSTYSAKKVLPNGTTCIASYYCIKSIGTYKEVRRAIEVTR
;
A
#
# COMPACT_ATOMS: atom_id res chain seq x y z
N MET A 1 9.08 65.60 -51.81
CA MET A 1 8.96 64.92 -50.50
C MET A 1 7.48 64.67 -50.19
N ARG A 2 7.00 63.43 -50.23
CA ARG A 2 5.65 62.96 -49.80
C ARG A 2 5.42 61.59 -50.42
N GLY A 3 4.94 60.55 -49.76
CA GLY A 3 4.63 60.27 -48.36
C GLY A 3 4.51 58.74 -48.29
N LYS A 4 5.22 58.09 -47.36
CA LYS A 4 5.21 56.62 -47.22
C LYS A 4 3.92 56.20 -46.50
N ASN A 5 3.09 55.43 -47.19
CA ASN A 5 1.92 54.75 -46.64
C ASN A 5 2.35 53.72 -45.58
N ILE A 6 1.85 53.88 -44.35
CA ILE A 6 2.06 52.92 -43.26
C ILE A 6 0.83 52.02 -43.21
N ALA A 7 0.92 50.86 -43.87
CA ALA A 7 -0.13 49.85 -43.84
C ALA A 7 -0.15 49.12 -42.48
N LYS A 8 -0.96 49.64 -41.57
CA LYS A 8 -1.81 48.94 -40.58
C LYS A 8 -1.44 47.48 -40.27
N GLN A 9 -0.68 47.26 -39.20
CA GLN A 9 -0.46 45.95 -38.58
C GLN A 9 -1.65 45.62 -37.65
N ARG A 10 -2.51 44.66 -38.05
CA ARG A 10 -3.59 44.10 -37.21
C ARG A 10 -3.43 42.59 -37.07
N THR A 11 -2.31 42.15 -36.49
CA THR A 11 -2.03 40.75 -36.15
C THR A 11 -1.89 40.61 -34.65
N GLY A 12 -3.03 40.46 -33.94
CA GLY A 12 -3.01 40.32 -32.47
C GLY A 12 -4.31 39.80 -31.84
N ARG A 13 -5.39 39.62 -32.61
CA ARG A 13 -6.72 39.27 -32.07
C ARG A 13 -7.00 37.77 -31.93
N GLY A 14 -6.16 36.91 -32.52
CA GLY A 14 -6.28 35.45 -32.36
C GLY A 14 -5.28 34.85 -31.37
N VAL A 15 -4.13 35.50 -31.15
CA VAL A 15 -3.01 34.93 -30.35
C VAL A 15 -3.35 34.81 -28.86
N SER A 16 -4.20 35.69 -28.32
CA SER A 16 -4.63 35.61 -26.91
C SER A 16 -5.44 34.36 -26.61
N ILE A 17 -6.26 33.89 -27.56
CA ILE A 17 -7.08 32.68 -27.40
C ILE A 17 -6.17 31.44 -27.41
N TYR A 18 -5.16 31.41 -28.28
CA TYR A 18 -4.16 30.33 -28.29
C TYR A 18 -3.38 30.25 -26.98
N MET A 19 -2.95 31.40 -26.44
CA MET A 19 -2.26 31.44 -25.14
C MET A 19 -3.18 30.97 -24.00
N ALA A 20 -4.44 31.39 -23.99
CA ALA A 20 -5.40 30.96 -22.97
C ALA A 20 -5.65 29.44 -22.99
N ILE A 21 -5.81 28.87 -24.19
CA ILE A 21 -6.02 27.42 -24.37
C ILE A 21 -4.78 26.64 -23.93
N LEU A 22 -3.58 27.12 -24.25
CA LEU A 22 -2.32 26.50 -23.81
C LEU A 22 -2.20 26.48 -22.28
N VAL A 23 -2.52 27.59 -21.62
CA VAL A 23 -2.46 27.65 -20.16
C VAL A 23 -3.52 26.75 -19.53
N MET A 24 -4.75 26.75 -20.06
CA MET A 24 -5.82 25.87 -19.57
C MET A 24 -5.48 24.39 -19.72
N SER A 25 -4.86 23.97 -20.83
CA SER A 25 -4.51 22.56 -21.04
C SER A 25 -3.41 22.10 -20.07
N ILE A 26 -2.42 22.95 -19.79
CA ILE A 26 -1.38 22.67 -18.79
C ILE A 26 -2.00 22.55 -17.40
N LEU A 27 -2.88 23.48 -17.01
CA LEU A 27 -3.57 23.45 -15.72
C LEU A 27 -4.42 22.19 -15.57
N LEU A 28 -5.13 21.79 -16.62
CA LEU A 28 -5.94 20.58 -16.62
C LEU A 28 -5.07 19.32 -16.48
N ALA A 29 -3.92 19.26 -17.17
CA ALA A 29 -2.99 18.15 -17.05
C ALA A 29 -2.44 18.03 -15.62
N VAL A 30 -2.11 19.15 -14.97
CA VAL A 30 -1.67 19.16 -13.56
C VAL A 30 -2.79 18.70 -12.62
N ALA A 31 -4.03 19.16 -12.83
CA ALA A 31 -5.17 18.75 -12.02
C ALA A 31 -5.45 17.23 -12.13
N ILE A 32 -5.43 16.68 -13.34
CA ILE A 32 -5.64 15.24 -13.56
C ILE A 32 -4.46 14.44 -12.97
N GLY A 33 -3.23 14.90 -13.17
CA GLY A 33 -2.04 14.25 -12.63
C GLY A 33 -2.06 14.17 -11.10
N THR A 34 -2.43 15.26 -10.43
CA THR A 34 -2.55 15.31 -8.96
C THR A 34 -3.71 14.45 -8.45
N ALA A 35 -4.86 14.45 -9.13
CA ALA A 35 -5.99 13.60 -8.77
C ALA A 35 -5.64 12.10 -8.80
N ALA A 36 -4.90 11.66 -9.84
CA ALA A 36 -4.46 10.27 -9.96
C ALA A 36 -3.54 9.84 -8.80
N ILE A 37 -2.62 10.72 -8.39
CA ILE A 37 -1.72 10.47 -7.26
C ILE A 37 -2.52 10.33 -5.96
N LEU A 38 -3.48 11.21 -5.71
CA LEU A 38 -4.30 11.18 -4.49
C LEU A 38 -5.14 9.91 -4.37
N LEU A 39 -5.72 9.44 -5.46
CA LEU A 39 -6.50 8.19 -5.46
C LEU A 39 -5.65 6.98 -5.07
N ASN A 40 -4.40 6.91 -5.54
CA ASN A 40 -3.47 5.85 -5.14
C ASN A 40 -3.08 5.93 -3.65
N GLN A 41 -2.93 7.15 -3.12
CA GLN A 41 -2.63 7.35 -1.69
C GLN A 41 -3.79 6.89 -0.79
N ILE A 42 -5.04 7.14 -1.17
CA ILE A 42 -6.22 6.68 -0.41
C ILE A 42 -6.25 5.15 -0.30
N LYS A 43 -5.93 4.44 -1.39
CA LYS A 43 -5.86 2.96 -1.37
C LYS A 43 -4.77 2.47 -0.41
N MET A 44 -3.61 3.12 -0.38
CA MET A 44 -2.54 2.78 0.57
C MET A 44 -2.96 3.01 2.03
N ILE A 45 -3.62 4.12 2.34
CA ILE A 45 -4.10 4.42 3.70
C ILE A 45 -5.09 3.35 4.17
N ARG A 46 -6.02 2.92 3.32
CA ARG A 46 -6.95 1.83 3.65
C ARG A 46 -6.22 0.52 3.96
N SER A 47 -5.21 0.18 3.14
CA SER A 47 -4.37 -1.00 3.35
C SER A 47 -3.58 -0.95 4.66
N MET A 48 -3.20 0.24 5.15
CA MET A 48 -2.58 0.40 6.47
C MET A 48 -3.55 0.07 7.61
N GLY A 49 -4.82 0.48 7.52
CA GLY A 49 -5.82 0.10 8.52
C GLY A 49 -6.05 -1.41 8.56
N ASP A 50 -6.23 -2.02 7.39
CA ASP A 50 -6.38 -3.48 7.26
C ASP A 50 -5.11 -4.23 7.73
N SER A 51 -3.92 -3.60 7.66
CA SER A 51 -2.67 -4.17 8.16
C SER A 51 -2.63 -4.35 9.67
N VAL A 52 -3.23 -3.43 10.43
CA VAL A 52 -3.27 -3.54 11.90
C VAL A 52 -4.11 -4.74 12.30
N VAL A 53 -5.24 -4.96 11.63
CA VAL A 53 -6.11 -6.12 11.87
C VAL A 53 -5.40 -7.43 11.50
N ALA A 54 -4.69 -7.46 10.36
CA ALA A 54 -3.89 -8.62 9.97
C ALA A 54 -2.75 -8.89 10.97
N LEU A 55 -2.12 -7.86 11.53
CA LEU A 55 -1.07 -8.01 12.55
C LEU A 55 -1.65 -8.58 13.85
N TYR A 56 -2.80 -8.05 14.30
CA TYR A 56 -3.52 -8.56 15.46
C TYR A 56 -3.89 -10.05 15.33
N ALA A 57 -4.32 -10.48 14.14
CA ALA A 57 -4.55 -11.89 13.85
C ALA A 57 -3.25 -12.72 13.93
N ALA A 58 -2.13 -12.19 13.44
CA ALA A 58 -0.84 -12.86 13.53
C ALA A 58 -0.39 -13.04 15.00
N ASP A 59 -0.52 -12.01 15.83
CA ASP A 59 -0.23 -12.08 17.28
C ASP A 59 -1.10 -13.14 17.97
N THR A 60 -2.40 -13.15 17.67
CA THR A 60 -3.33 -14.17 18.20
C THR A 60 -2.85 -15.58 17.85
N GLY A 61 -2.34 -15.78 16.64
CA GLY A 61 -1.78 -17.06 16.23
C GLY A 61 -0.53 -17.48 17.02
N ILE A 62 0.33 -16.52 17.39
CA ILE A 62 1.50 -16.79 18.24
C ILE A 62 1.05 -17.20 19.64
N GLU A 63 0.14 -16.43 20.25
CA GLU A 63 -0.41 -16.73 21.57
C GLU A 63 -1.06 -18.12 21.59
N LYS A 64 -1.77 -18.50 20.52
CA LYS A 64 -2.39 -19.81 20.41
C LYS A 64 -1.36 -20.95 20.38
N ILE A 65 -0.27 -20.80 19.61
CA ILE A 65 0.83 -21.78 19.60
C ILE A 65 1.50 -21.87 20.98
N LEU A 66 1.70 -20.74 21.66
CA LEU A 66 2.32 -20.73 22.98
C LEU A 66 1.41 -21.37 24.05
N TYR A 67 0.10 -21.15 23.95
CA TYR A 67 -0.88 -21.67 24.90
C TYR A 67 -1.18 -23.17 24.69
N ASP A 68 -1.51 -23.57 23.46
CA ASP A 68 -1.83 -24.97 23.16
C ASP A 68 -0.56 -25.84 23.11
N ASN A 69 0.60 -25.22 22.88
CA ASN A 69 1.91 -25.87 22.71
C ASN A 69 1.84 -27.12 21.82
N PRO A 70 1.38 -26.98 20.57
CA PRO A 70 1.25 -28.13 19.68
C PRO A 70 2.62 -28.69 19.31
N ASP A 71 2.60 -29.91 18.79
CA ASP A 71 3.78 -30.55 18.24
C ASP A 71 4.45 -29.66 17.18
N PRO A 72 5.79 -29.73 17.06
CA PRO A 72 6.49 -28.99 16.04
C PRO A 72 5.98 -29.35 14.65
N GLU A 73 6.08 -28.37 13.76
CA GLU A 73 5.67 -28.44 12.37
C GLU A 73 4.17 -28.54 12.08
N VAL A 74 3.33 -28.65 13.10
CA VAL A 74 1.88 -28.53 12.95
C VAL A 74 1.51 -27.08 12.64
N VAL A 75 0.68 -26.91 11.60
CA VAL A 75 0.10 -25.61 11.24
C VAL A 75 -1.22 -25.46 11.97
N VAL A 76 -1.31 -24.48 12.85
CA VAL A 76 -2.53 -24.08 13.54
C VAL A 76 -3.17 -22.94 12.76
N LEU A 77 -4.42 -23.16 12.35
CA LEU A 77 -5.25 -22.18 11.66
C LEU A 77 -6.35 -21.69 12.60
N GLY A 78 -6.77 -20.44 12.44
CA GLY A 78 -7.92 -19.92 13.15
C GLY A 78 -8.59 -18.77 12.43
N ASN A 79 -9.89 -18.63 12.67
CA ASN A 79 -10.72 -17.53 12.17
C ASN A 79 -11.20 -16.72 13.38
N LEU A 80 -11.13 -15.40 13.28
CA LEU A 80 -11.63 -14.48 14.29
C LEU A 80 -12.98 -13.91 13.87
N ASP A 81 -13.77 -13.45 14.85
CA ASP A 81 -15.13 -12.93 14.66
C ASP A 81 -15.21 -11.72 13.70
N ASN A 82 -14.10 -10.97 13.59
CA ASN A 82 -13.98 -9.83 12.67
C ASN A 82 -13.73 -10.24 11.20
N GLY A 83 -13.70 -11.54 10.89
CA GLY A 83 -13.42 -12.09 9.57
C GLY A 83 -11.93 -12.14 9.20
N SER A 84 -11.02 -11.86 10.13
CA SER A 84 -9.59 -12.10 9.95
C SER A 84 -9.24 -13.56 10.24
N THR A 85 -8.15 -14.03 9.67
CA THR A 85 -7.67 -15.40 9.85
C THR A 85 -6.18 -15.40 10.17
N TYR A 86 -5.70 -16.46 10.80
CA TYR A 86 -4.27 -16.65 11.02
C TYR A 86 -3.82 -18.06 10.68
N SER A 87 -2.54 -18.18 10.38
CA SER A 87 -1.82 -19.43 10.18
C SER A 87 -0.51 -19.36 10.95
N ALA A 88 -0.38 -20.17 11.99
CA ALA A 88 0.78 -20.22 12.85
C ALA A 88 1.44 -21.60 12.81
N LYS A 89 2.78 -21.64 12.83
CA LYS A 89 3.57 -22.88 12.81
C LYS A 89 4.76 -22.74 13.76
N LYS A 90 4.95 -23.75 14.59
CA LYS A 90 6.18 -23.94 15.39
C LYS A 90 7.19 -24.75 14.57
N VAL A 91 8.45 -24.34 14.56
CA VAL A 91 9.54 -24.97 13.79
C VAL A 91 10.72 -25.22 14.71
N LEU A 92 11.30 -26.41 14.65
CA LEU A 92 12.51 -26.74 15.41
C LEU A 92 13.75 -26.09 14.78
N PRO A 93 14.81 -25.83 15.57
CA PRO A 93 16.07 -25.34 15.05
C PRO A 93 16.65 -26.30 14.02
N ASN A 94 16.91 -25.79 12.82
CA ASN A 94 17.51 -26.56 11.72
C ASN A 94 18.72 -25.82 11.10
N GLY A 95 19.25 -24.81 11.80
CA GLY A 95 20.44 -24.04 11.39
C GLY A 95 20.29 -23.14 10.16
N THR A 96 19.24 -23.32 9.35
CA THR A 96 19.02 -22.57 8.09
C THR A 96 17.73 -21.75 8.11
N THR A 97 16.61 -22.38 8.48
CA THR A 97 15.27 -21.75 8.50
C THR A 97 14.85 -21.23 9.86
N CYS A 98 15.44 -21.77 10.93
CA CYS A 98 15.21 -21.35 12.31
C CYS A 98 16.56 -21.37 13.04
N ILE A 99 17.07 -20.19 13.35
CA ILE A 99 18.33 -19.98 14.08
C ILE A 99 17.97 -19.57 15.50
N ALA A 100 17.52 -20.52 16.30
CA ALA A 100 17.09 -20.32 17.69
C ALA A 100 17.56 -21.49 18.57
N SER A 101 17.58 -21.33 19.89
CA SER A 101 18.05 -22.37 20.80
C SER A 101 17.03 -23.48 21.02
N TYR A 102 15.73 -23.17 20.93
CA TYR A 102 14.64 -24.08 21.24
C TYR A 102 13.66 -24.22 20.08
N TYR A 103 13.11 -23.12 19.57
CA TYR A 103 12.15 -23.14 18.46
C TYR A 103 11.93 -21.75 17.86
N CYS A 104 11.39 -21.72 16.65
CA CYS A 104 10.84 -20.52 16.02
C CYS A 104 9.34 -20.70 15.85
N ILE A 105 8.57 -19.66 16.13
CA ILE A 105 7.13 -19.61 15.81
C ILE A 105 6.95 -18.59 14.73
N LYS A 106 6.35 -19.01 13.62
CA LYS A 106 5.96 -18.10 12.53
C LYS A 106 4.45 -18.06 12.45
N SER A 107 3.87 -16.87 12.57
CA SER A 107 2.44 -16.64 12.42
C SER A 107 2.17 -15.64 11.32
N ILE A 108 1.17 -15.93 10.49
CA ILE A 108 0.74 -15.09 9.38
C ILE A 108 -0.74 -14.79 9.57
N GLY A 109 -1.06 -13.53 9.87
CA GLY A 109 -2.42 -13.03 9.91
C GLY A 109 -2.85 -12.46 8.57
N THR A 110 -4.11 -12.68 8.21
CA THR A 110 -4.70 -12.28 6.94
C THR A 110 -6.03 -11.58 7.21
N TYR A 111 -6.21 -10.41 6.62
CA TYR A 111 -7.47 -9.67 6.64
C TYR A 111 -7.69 -9.00 5.30
N LYS A 112 -8.80 -9.34 4.63
CA LYS A 112 -9.08 -8.95 3.23
C LYS A 112 -7.90 -9.33 2.32
N GLU A 113 -7.30 -8.34 1.64
CA GLU A 113 -6.15 -8.53 0.74
C GLU A 113 -4.79 -8.32 1.43
N VAL A 114 -4.78 -8.03 2.74
CA VAL A 114 -3.57 -7.68 3.49
C VAL A 114 -3.12 -8.87 4.33
N ARG A 115 -1.81 -9.14 4.29
CA ARG A 115 -1.16 -10.19 5.08
C ARG A 115 -0.01 -9.58 5.87
N ARG A 116 0.10 -9.95 7.15
CA ARG A 116 1.21 -9.58 8.03
C ARG A 116 1.72 -10.83 8.72
N ALA A 117 3.03 -10.88 8.92
CA ALA A 117 3.67 -12.04 9.52
C ALA A 117 4.57 -11.59 10.68
N ILE A 118 4.61 -12.42 11.71
CA ILE A 118 5.43 -12.23 12.90
C ILE A 118 6.17 -13.53 13.14
N GLU A 119 7.45 -13.41 13.47
CA GLU A 119 8.30 -14.52 13.83
C GLU A 119 8.90 -14.26 15.21
N VAL A 120 8.80 -15.25 16.09
CA VAL A 120 9.38 -15.23 17.43
C VAL A 120 10.35 -16.38 17.53
N THR A 121 11.57 -16.08 17.96
CA THR A 121 12.63 -17.06 18.18
C THR A 121 12.93 -17.16 19.67
N ARG A 122 13.14 -18.39 20.13
CA ARG A 122 13.54 -18.68 21.52
C ARG A 122 14.68 -19.67 21.55
#